data_AF-A0A660QTJ6-F1
#
_entry.id   AF-A0A660QTJ6-F1
#
_cell.length_a   1.000
_cell.length_b   1.000
_cell.length_c   1.000
_cell.angle_alpha   90.00
_cell.angle_beta   90.00
_cell.angle_gamma   90.00
#
_symmetry.space_group_name_H-M   'P 1'
#
loop_
_entity.id
_entity.type
_entity.pdbx_description
1 polymer ?
#
loop_
_entity_poly.entity_id
_entity_poly.type
_entity_poly.pdbx_seq_one_letter_code
_entity_poly.pdbx_strand_id
1 'polypeptide(L)'
;MNACKMRRDCPSSCIGDLFEKYRPLIYSICSNIWRKQAYRITSYDDLFQTACYIFVYAYHTWIPERGKFGSHLKRVLKYKLMNMLKGSAPPWSRGYPFTFLSDFKSISFDERVETTAHKLAEDPTFYNAVLDILEQQ
;
A
#
# COMPACT_ATOMS: atom_id res chain seq x y z
N MET A 1 24.03 -17.53 8.96
CA MET A 1 22.61 -17.19 9.19
C MET A 1 22.51 -16.50 10.53
N ASN A 2 22.48 -15.16 10.55
CA ASN A 2 22.48 -14.42 11.81
C ASN A 2 21.05 -14.27 12.30
N ALA A 3 20.82 -14.87 13.47
CA ALA A 3 19.56 -14.88 14.18
C ALA A 3 19.01 -13.46 14.34
N CYS A 4 17.76 -13.29 13.94
CA CYS A 4 16.88 -12.25 14.45
C CYS A 4 16.75 -12.47 15.97
N LYS A 5 17.75 -12.03 16.74
CA LYS A 5 17.69 -11.97 18.20
C LYS A 5 16.44 -11.17 18.54
N MET A 6 15.42 -11.86 19.03
CA MET A 6 14.16 -11.25 19.40
C MET A 6 14.44 -10.09 20.35
N ARG A 7 13.98 -8.90 19.98
CA ARG A 7 13.89 -7.72 20.86
C ARG A 7 12.79 -7.95 21.89
N ARG A 8 12.96 -8.96 22.75
CA ARG A 8 12.03 -9.27 23.86
C ARG A 8 12.18 -8.30 25.03
N ASP A 9 13.27 -7.55 25.08
CA ASP A 9 13.64 -6.75 26.26
C ASP A 9 13.68 -5.23 25.95
N CYS A 10 12.74 -4.70 25.17
CA CYS A 10 12.62 -3.25 24.99
C CYS A 10 11.52 -2.70 25.93
N PRO A 11 11.87 -2.05 27.05
CA PRO A 11 10.88 -1.39 27.89
C PRO A 11 10.71 0.05 27.38
N SER A 12 9.52 0.37 26.82
CA SER A 12 8.87 1.72 26.83
C SER A 12 7.94 2.04 25.65
N SER A 13 7.66 1.11 24.74
CA SER A 13 6.47 1.16 23.87
C SER A 13 6.31 -0.19 23.20
N CYS A 14 5.18 -0.86 23.38
CA CYS A 14 4.91 -2.05 22.59
C CYS A 14 4.83 -1.63 21.10
N ILE A 15 5.10 -2.55 20.19
CA ILE A 15 4.96 -2.30 18.73
C ILE A 15 3.57 -1.73 18.38
N GLY A 16 2.54 -2.09 19.15
CA GLY A 16 1.19 -1.55 19.07
C GLY A 16 1.12 -0.06 19.38
N ASP A 17 1.69 0.41 20.48
CA ASP A 17 1.71 1.84 20.85
C ASP A 17 2.44 2.68 19.79
N LEU A 18 3.53 2.11 19.26
CA LEU A 18 4.28 2.75 18.20
C LEU A 18 3.48 2.78 16.90
N PHE A 19 2.72 1.72 16.60
CA PHE A 19 1.84 1.67 15.46
C PHE A 19 0.75 2.73 15.58
N GLU A 20 0.04 2.83 16.70
CA GLU A 20 -1.00 3.84 16.91
C GLU A 20 -0.44 5.26 16.78
N LYS A 21 0.74 5.51 17.35
CA LYS A 21 1.43 6.81 17.21
C LYS A 21 1.72 7.19 15.75
N TYR A 22 2.08 6.21 14.91
CA TYR A 22 2.47 6.46 13.52
C TYR A 22 1.39 6.09 12.50
N ARG A 23 0.24 5.56 12.92
CA ARG A 23 -0.91 5.23 12.06
C ARG A 23 -1.34 6.42 11.21
N PRO A 24 -1.45 7.67 11.72
CA PRO A 24 -1.77 8.83 10.89
C PRO A 24 -0.76 9.10 9.77
N LEU A 25 0.53 8.86 10.02
CA LEU A 25 1.58 8.99 9.00
C LEU A 25 1.44 7.91 7.92
N ILE A 26 1.13 6.67 8.32
CA ILE A 26 0.90 5.55 7.39
C ILE A 26 -0.29 5.88 6.48
N TYR A 27 -1.42 6.29 7.06
CA TYR A 27 -2.60 6.73 6.32
C TYR A 27 -2.27 7.86 5.34
N SER A 28 -1.62 8.93 5.81
CA SER A 28 -1.24 10.06 4.97
C SER A 28 -0.39 9.64 3.76
N ILE A 29 0.56 8.70 3.94
CA ILE A 29 1.37 8.17 2.86
C ILE A 29 0.52 7.35 1.89
N CYS A 30 -0.34 6.46 2.40
CA CYS A 30 -1.22 5.63 1.57
C CYS A 30 -2.18 6.49 0.74
N SER A 31 -2.85 7.47 1.34
CA SER A 31 -3.75 8.39 0.62
C SER A 31 -3.03 9.18 -0.48
N ASN A 32 -1.79 9.63 -0.22
CA ASN A 32 -0.99 10.33 -1.22
C ASN A 32 -0.56 9.42 -2.38
N ILE A 33 -0.27 8.14 -2.11
CA ILE A 33 0.06 7.16 -3.15
C ILE A 33 -1.18 6.80 -3.96
N TRP A 34 -2.30 6.50 -3.28
CA TRP A 34 -3.57 6.17 -3.91
C TRP A 34 -4.01 7.25 -4.89
N ARG A 35 -4.01 8.52 -4.48
CA ARG A 35 -4.37 9.65 -5.36
C ARG A 35 -3.55 9.70 -6.65
N LYS A 36 -2.29 9.27 -6.61
CA LYS A 36 -1.36 9.35 -7.76
C LYS A 36 -1.26 8.06 -8.56
N GLN A 37 -1.58 6.92 -7.95
CA GLN A 37 -1.24 5.60 -8.48
C GLN A 37 -2.34 4.54 -8.27
N ALA A 38 -3.58 4.95 -7.95
CA ALA A 38 -4.72 4.03 -7.81
C ALA A 38 -4.86 3.09 -9.02
N TYR A 39 -4.54 3.57 -10.23
CA TYR A 39 -4.57 2.77 -11.46
C TYR A 39 -3.62 1.54 -11.47
N ARG A 40 -2.72 1.41 -10.48
CA ARG A 40 -1.76 0.30 -10.33
C ARG A 40 -2.02 -0.57 -9.09
N ILE A 41 -3.06 -0.25 -8.33
CA ILE A 41 -3.31 -0.83 -7.02
C ILE A 41 -4.73 -1.37 -7.01
N THR A 42 -4.90 -2.64 -6.66
CA THR A 42 -6.17 -3.35 -6.67
C THR A 42 -7.19 -2.72 -5.73
N SER A 43 -6.77 -2.38 -4.51
CA SER A 43 -7.61 -1.73 -3.52
C SER A 43 -6.81 -0.84 -2.57
N TYR A 44 -7.49 0.14 -1.96
CA TYR A 44 -6.87 0.96 -0.93
C TYR A 44 -6.48 0.12 0.30
N ASP A 45 -7.28 -0.90 0.62
CA ASP A 45 -7.03 -1.81 1.73
C ASP A 45 -5.76 -2.63 1.51
N ASP A 46 -5.50 -3.13 0.30
CA ASP A 46 -4.24 -3.83 -0.03
C ASP A 46 -3.03 -2.93 0.15
N LEU A 47 -3.13 -1.66 -0.27
CA LEU A 47 -2.09 -0.66 -0.06
C LEU A 47 -1.83 -0.43 1.42
N PHE A 48 -2.89 -0.30 2.21
CA PHE A 48 -2.79 -0.07 3.65
C PHE A 48 -2.22 -1.28 4.38
N GLN A 49 -2.70 -2.48 4.09
CA GLN A 49 -2.16 -3.73 4.64
C GLN A 49 -0.68 -3.91 4.29
N THR A 50 -0.29 -3.60 3.04
CA THR A 50 1.12 -3.60 2.63
C THR A 50 1.93 -2.57 3.42
N ALA A 51 1.39 -1.39 3.66
CA ALA A 51 2.07 -0.37 4.46
C ALA A 51 2.23 -0.80 5.94
N CYS A 52 1.23 -1.47 6.52
CA CYS A 52 1.32 -2.09 7.85
C CYS A 52 2.42 -3.16 7.91
N TYR A 53 2.52 -4.01 6.88
CA TYR A 53 3.61 -4.97 6.76
C TYR A 53 4.98 -4.28 6.73
N ILE A 54 5.12 -3.23 5.93
CA ILE A 54 6.36 -2.45 5.84
C ILE A 54 6.67 -1.73 7.16
N PHE A 55 5.67 -1.33 7.94
CA PHE A 55 5.86 -0.79 9.28
C PHE A 55 6.54 -1.80 10.21
N VAL A 56 6.07 -3.05 10.23
CA VAL A 56 6.69 -4.14 11.02
C VAL A 56 8.14 -4.36 10.57
N TYR A 57 8.38 -4.36 9.26
CA TYR A 57 9.73 -4.41 8.70
C TYR A 57 10.61 -3.25 9.17
N ALA A 58 10.09 -2.02 9.13
CA ALA A 58 10.81 -0.82 9.57
C ALA A 58 11.14 -0.90 11.07
N TYR A 59 10.22 -1.39 11.90
CA TYR A 59 10.44 -1.56 13.34
C TYR A 59 11.62 -2.50 13.63
N HIS A 60 11.65 -3.65 12.98
CA HIS A 60 12.68 -4.67 13.18
C HIS A 60 14.04 -4.28 12.57
N THR A 61 14.06 -3.45 11.53
CA THR A 61 15.30 -2.99 10.89
C THR A 61 15.80 -1.65 11.41
N TRP A 62 15.03 -0.96 12.25
CA TRP A 62 15.42 0.31 12.84
C TRP A 62 16.50 0.15 13.90
N ILE A 63 17.57 0.94 13.77
CA ILE A 63 18.70 1.01 14.71
C ILE A 63 18.61 2.38 15.41
N PRO A 64 18.27 2.43 16.72
CA PRO A 64 18.05 3.68 17.44
C PRO A 64 19.21 4.67 17.38
N GLU A 65 20.43 4.16 17.39
CA GLU A 65 21.68 4.93 17.34
C GLU A 65 21.85 5.70 16.02
N ARG A 66 21.14 5.26 14.96
CA ARG A 66 21.18 5.89 13.63
C ARG A 66 20.10 6.96 13.44
N GLY A 67 19.27 7.23 14.45
CA GLY A 67 18.32 8.34 14.47
C GLY A 67 16.88 7.94 14.76
N LYS A 68 15.97 8.92 14.62
CA LYS A 68 14.56 8.80 15.03
C LYS A 68 13.77 7.81 14.16
N PHE A 69 12.94 6.98 14.81
CA PHE A 69 12.10 5.99 14.14
C PHE A 69 11.17 6.61 13.09
N GLY A 70 10.51 7.73 13.38
CA GLY A 70 9.57 8.36 12.43
C GLY A 70 10.22 8.73 11.08
N SER A 71 11.45 9.26 11.10
CA SER A 71 12.20 9.57 9.88
C SER A 71 12.59 8.30 9.12
N HIS A 72 12.99 7.26 9.85
CA HIS A 72 13.29 5.95 9.29
C HIS A 72 12.05 5.33 8.62
N LEU A 73 10.93 5.29 9.34
CA LEU A 73 9.64 4.75 8.88
C LEU A 73 9.18 5.45 7.61
N LYS A 74 9.16 6.80 7.59
CA LYS A 74 8.75 7.58 6.41
C LYS A 74 9.58 7.23 5.18
N ARG A 75 10.90 7.09 5.35
CA ARG A 75 11.81 6.73 4.26
C ARG A 75 11.57 5.31 3.78
N VAL A 76 11.46 4.35 4.70
CA VAL A 76 11.26 2.92 4.37
C VAL A 76 9.92 2.70 3.69
N LEU A 77 8.83 3.28 4.20
CA LEU A 77 7.51 3.20 3.57
C LEU A 77 7.52 3.71 2.14
N LYS A 78 7.97 4.95 1.92
CA LYS A 78 7.99 5.52 0.56
C LYS A 78 8.86 4.71 -0.38
N TYR A 79 10.07 4.35 0.03
CA TYR A 79 10.99 3.62 -0.83
C TYR A 79 10.49 2.22 -1.17
N LYS A 80 10.04 1.45 -0.16
CA LYS A 80 9.57 0.08 -0.37
C LYS A 80 8.27 0.03 -1.15
N LEU A 81 7.27 0.85 -0.81
CA LEU A 81 6.01 0.91 -1.57
C LEU A 81 6.26 1.29 -3.04
N MET A 82 7.09 2.31 -3.29
CA MET A 82 7.40 2.71 -4.67
C MET A 82 8.15 1.63 -5.45
N ASN A 83 9.04 0.87 -4.81
CA ASN A 83 9.71 -0.26 -5.46
C ASN A 83 8.73 -1.42 -5.73
N MET A 84 7.83 -1.72 -4.79
CA MET A 84 6.80 -2.76 -4.98
C MET A 84 5.83 -2.40 -6.11
N LEU A 85 5.43 -1.13 -6.20
CA LEU A 85 4.65 -0.63 -7.34
C LEU A 85 5.38 -0.79 -8.69
N LYS A 86 6.72 -0.83 -8.69
CA LYS A 86 7.53 -1.10 -9.88
C LYS A 86 7.75 -2.59 -10.16
N GLY A 87 7.19 -3.49 -9.35
CA GLY A 87 7.35 -4.93 -9.52
C GLY A 87 8.46 -5.56 -8.67
N SER A 88 9.11 -4.83 -7.76
CA SER A 88 10.08 -5.41 -6.83
C SER A 88 9.43 -6.16 -5.66
N ALA A 89 9.91 -7.37 -5.37
CA ALA A 89 9.38 -8.20 -4.29
C ALA A 89 9.34 -7.49 -2.92
N PRO A 90 8.37 -7.84 -2.05
CA PRO A 90 8.32 -7.34 -0.68
C PRO A 90 9.58 -7.75 0.10
N PRO A 91 10.01 -6.96 1.11
CA PRO A 91 11.05 -7.41 2.02
C PRO A 91 10.62 -8.72 2.71
N TRP A 92 11.56 -9.61 3.06
CA TRP A 92 11.34 -10.88 3.79
C TRP A 92 10.30 -11.86 3.21
N SER A 93 9.86 -11.67 1.97
CA SER A 93 8.99 -12.60 1.29
C SER A 93 9.59 -13.02 -0.06
N ARG A 94 9.39 -14.28 -0.43
CA ARG A 94 9.76 -14.82 -1.75
C ARG A 94 8.71 -14.53 -2.84
N GLY A 95 7.51 -14.07 -2.43
CA GLY A 95 6.40 -13.68 -3.32
C GLY A 95 5.58 -12.54 -2.69
N TYR A 96 4.58 -12.01 -3.39
CA TYR A 96 3.74 -10.94 -2.86
C TYR A 96 2.60 -11.51 -1.99
N PRO A 97 2.50 -11.16 -0.70
CA PRO A 97 1.31 -11.47 0.10
C PRO A 97 0.12 -10.53 -0.23
N PHE A 98 0.34 -9.52 -1.09
CA PHE A 98 -0.66 -8.53 -1.51
C PHE A 98 -0.60 -8.37 -3.03
N THR A 99 -1.74 -8.43 -3.70
CA THR A 99 -1.81 -8.35 -5.16
C THR A 99 -1.69 -6.89 -5.60
N PHE A 100 -0.50 -6.45 -5.99
CA PHE A 100 -0.37 -5.27 -6.84
C PHE A 100 -0.85 -5.64 -8.25
N LEU A 101 -1.41 -4.69 -9.00
CA LEU A 101 -1.76 -4.91 -10.41
C LEU A 101 -0.46 -5.05 -11.22
N SER A 102 0.20 -6.21 -11.11
CA SER A 102 1.40 -6.54 -11.86
C SER A 102 1.08 -7.02 -13.28
N ASP A 103 -0.20 -7.17 -13.64
CA ASP A 103 -0.59 -7.53 -15.00
C ASP A 103 -0.93 -6.28 -15.82
N PHE A 104 0.01 -5.32 -15.87
CA PHE A 104 0.12 -4.46 -17.05
C PHE A 104 0.75 -5.30 -18.18
N LYS A 105 0.00 -6.27 -18.71
CA LYS A 105 -0.06 -6.35 -20.17
C LYS A 105 -0.58 -4.98 -20.61
N SER A 106 0.07 -4.38 -21.60
CA SER A 106 -0.40 -3.16 -22.25
C SER A 106 -1.77 -3.42 -22.87
N ILE A 107 -2.82 -3.40 -22.05
CA ILE A 107 -4.19 -3.36 -22.50
C ILE A 107 -4.32 -1.98 -23.14
N SER A 108 -4.43 -1.96 -24.47
CA SER A 108 -4.69 -0.74 -25.23
C SER A 108 -5.93 -0.07 -24.64
N PHE A 109 -6.01 1.26 -24.78
CA PHE A 109 -7.16 2.02 -24.30
C PHE A 109 -8.50 1.42 -24.79
N ASP A 110 -8.50 0.84 -25.99
CA ASP A 110 -9.65 0.21 -26.62
C ASP A 110 -10.22 -0.99 -25.83
N GLU A 111 -9.40 -1.88 -25.25
CA GLU A 111 -9.90 -3.02 -24.47
C GLU A 111 -10.58 -2.60 -23.15
N ARG A 112 -10.18 -1.46 -22.56
CA ARG A 112 -10.73 -0.96 -21.28
C ARG A 112 -12.13 -0.35 -21.44
N VAL A 113 -12.41 0.24 -22.60
CA VAL A 113 -13.74 0.76 -22.93
C VAL A 113 -14.72 -0.40 -23.06
N GLU A 114 -14.29 -1.50 -23.68
CA GLU A 114 -15.12 -2.68 -23.93
C GLU A 114 -15.48 -3.43 -22.64
N THR A 115 -14.55 -3.55 -21.69
CA THR A 115 -14.84 -4.18 -20.38
C THR A 115 -15.77 -3.33 -19.50
N THR A 116 -15.70 -2.00 -19.62
CA THR A 116 -16.56 -1.08 -18.87
C THR A 116 -17.97 -1.04 -19.49
N ALA A 117 -18.06 -1.07 -20.82
CA ALA A 117 -19.32 -1.16 -21.55
C ALA A 117 -20.08 -2.46 -21.24
N HIS A 118 -19.37 -3.60 -21.13
CA HIS A 118 -19.99 -4.87 -20.74
C HIS A 118 -20.55 -4.85 -19.30
N LYS A 119 -19.84 -4.23 -18.36
CA LYS A 119 -20.34 -4.09 -16.97
C LYS A 119 -21.52 -3.12 -16.84
N LEU A 120 -21.58 -2.09 -17.68
CA LEU A 120 -22.72 -1.17 -17.77
C LEU A 120 -23.97 -1.84 -18.38
N ALA A 121 -23.81 -2.87 -19.19
CA ALA A 121 -24.92 -3.61 -19.81
C ALA A 121 -25.57 -4.64 -18.88
N GLU A 122 -24.87 -5.11 -17.84
CA GLU A 122 -25.34 -6.18 -16.96
C GLU A 122 -25.93 -5.69 -15.62
N ASP A 123 -25.65 -4.45 -15.20
CA ASP A 123 -26.14 -3.91 -13.91
C ASP A 123 -26.68 -2.47 -14.02
N PRO A 124 -28.03 -2.29 -14.01
CA PRO A 124 -28.68 -0.98 -14.04
C PRO A 124 -28.32 -0.06 -12.86
N THR A 125 -27.85 -0.60 -11.73
CA THR A 125 -27.50 0.23 -10.57
C THR A 125 -26.16 0.95 -10.73
N PHE A 126 -25.25 0.41 -11.53
CA PHE A 126 -23.96 1.06 -11.81
C PHE A 126 -24.13 2.27 -12.73
N TYR A 127 -25.07 2.20 -13.69
CA TYR A 127 -25.38 3.31 -14.61
C TYR A 127 -25.88 4.56 -13.87
N ASN A 128 -26.79 4.38 -12.90
CA ASN A 128 -27.31 5.48 -12.11
C ASN A 128 -26.25 6.12 -11.20
N ALA A 129 -25.34 5.33 -10.63
CA ALA A 129 -24.24 5.85 -9.81
C ALA A 129 -23.23 6.67 -10.64
N VAL A 130 -23.03 6.33 -11.91
CA VAL A 130 -22.16 7.09 -12.82
C VAL A 130 -22.84 8.38 -13.29
N LEU A 131 -24.16 8.34 -13.56
CA LEU A 131 -24.93 9.54 -13.90
C LEU A 131 -24.98 10.55 -12.75
N ASP A 132 -25.19 10.09 -11.51
CA ASP A 132 -25.19 10.96 -10.31
C ASP A 132 -23.85 11.70 -10.12
N ILE A 133 -22.74 11.10 -10.53
CA ILE A 133 -21.40 11.72 -10.45
C ILE A 133 -21.20 12.76 -11.56
N LEU A 134 -21.81 12.57 -12.73
CA LEU A 134 -21.69 13.47 -13.89
C LEU A 134 -22.63 14.67 -13.80
N GLU A 135 -23.78 14.56 -13.13
CA GLU A 135 -24.70 15.68 -12.91
C GLU A 135 -24.28 16.65 -11.80
N GLN A 136 -23.23 16.31 -11.02
CA GLN A 136 -22.68 17.16 -9.96
C GLN A 136 -21.48 18.04 -10.38
N GLN A 137 -21.19 18.14 -11.69
CA GLN A 137 -20.22 19.10 -12.26
C GLN A 137 -20.93 20.23 -13.01
#